data_AF-A0A370C459-F1
#
_entry.id   AF-A0A370C459-F1
#
_cell.length_a   1.000
_cell.length_b   1.000
_cell.length_c   1.000
_cell.angle_alpha   90.00
_cell.angle_beta   90.00
_cell.angle_gamma   90.00
#
_symmetry.space_group_name_H-M   'P 1'
#
loop_
_entity.id
_entity.type
_entity.pdbx_description
1 polymer ?
#
loop_
_entity_poly.entity_id
_entity_poly.type
_entity_poly.pdbx_seq_one_letter_code
_entity_poly.pdbx_strand_id
1 'polypeptide(L)'
;MDAQTQVDISKLNDADKNELSQMLANEQQKATMQQTVHSLSDVCWKKCITGKISSGRLEQPEESCAQNCVERWMDSNLAILKHLEALRG
;
A
#
# COMPACT_ATOMS: atom_id res chain seq x y z
N MET A 1 18.54 9.74 14.34
CA MET A 1 18.12 8.98 15.54
C MET A 1 17.01 9.79 16.16
N ASP A 2 15.79 9.54 15.69
CA ASP A 2 14.61 10.31 16.04
C ASP A 2 14.19 9.98 17.48
N ALA A 3 14.09 11.02 18.31
CA ALA A 3 13.66 10.91 19.69
C ALA A 3 12.19 10.46 19.71
N GLN A 4 11.96 9.20 20.09
CA GLN A 4 10.61 8.68 20.31
C GLN A 4 10.08 9.23 21.63
N THR A 5 9.37 10.34 21.58
CA THR A 5 8.58 10.85 22.69
C THR A 5 7.45 9.85 22.96
N GLN A 6 7.56 9.07 24.05
CA GLN A 6 6.50 8.15 24.46
C GLN A 6 5.26 8.95 24.89
N VAL A 7 4.19 8.82 24.12
CA VAL A 7 2.88 9.41 24.44
C VAL A 7 2.21 8.54 25.50
N ASP A 8 1.98 9.10 26.69
CA ASP A 8 1.30 8.43 27.80
C ASP A 8 -0.23 8.50 27.62
N ILE A 9 -0.78 7.52 26.91
CA ILE A 9 -2.21 7.41 26.53
C ILE A 9 -3.11 7.26 27.77
N SER A 10 -2.57 6.84 28.92
CA SER A 10 -3.34 6.63 30.15
C SER A 10 -3.86 7.92 30.78
N LYS A 11 -3.28 9.09 30.43
CA LYS A 11 -3.69 10.40 30.93
C LYS A 11 -4.82 11.06 30.13
N LEU A 12 -5.22 10.47 29.01
CA LEU A 12 -6.30 10.97 28.17
C LEU A 12 -7.68 10.68 28.79
N ASN A 13 -8.62 11.60 28.58
CA ASN A 13 -10.03 11.35 28.90
C ASN A 13 -10.64 10.34 27.90
N ASP A 14 -11.83 9.82 28.18
CA ASP A 14 -12.43 8.77 27.33
C ASP A 14 -12.82 9.26 25.92
N ALA A 15 -13.15 10.54 25.76
CA ALA A 15 -13.43 11.12 24.45
C ALA A 15 -12.15 11.19 23.60
N ASP A 16 -11.05 11.68 24.18
CA ASP A 16 -9.74 11.77 23.51
C ASP A 16 -9.21 10.38 23.14
N LYS A 17 -9.41 9.36 24.00
CA LYS A 17 -9.02 7.97 23.68
C LYS A 17 -9.79 7.41 22.48
N ASN A 18 -11.08 7.71 22.39
CA ASN A 18 -11.91 7.27 21.27
C ASN A 18 -11.49 7.96 19.96
N GLU A 19 -11.27 9.27 20.00
CA GLU A 19 -10.77 10.03 18.85
C GLU A 19 -9.39 9.51 18.40
N LEU A 20 -8.46 9.33 19.34
CA LEU A 20 -7.12 8.84 19.04
C LEU A 20 -7.14 7.42 18.45
N SER A 21 -8.04 6.55 18.95
CA SER A 21 -8.23 5.21 18.39
C SER A 21 -8.74 5.25 16.95
N GLN A 22 -9.67 6.16 16.65
CA GLN A 22 -10.16 6.37 15.29
C GLN A 22 -9.07 6.93 14.37
N MET A 23 -8.30 7.91 14.85
CA MET A 23 -7.16 8.46 14.11
C MET A 23 -6.12 7.39 13.82
N LEU A 24 -5.78 6.56 14.81
CA LEU A 24 -4.81 5.48 14.64
C LEU A 24 -5.28 4.44 13.61
N ALA A 25 -6.56 4.07 13.64
CA ALA A 25 -7.14 3.18 12.63
C ALA A 25 -7.03 3.77 11.22
N ASN A 26 -7.34 5.06 11.07
CA ASN A 26 -7.24 5.76 9.79
C ASN A 26 -5.78 5.85 9.30
N GLU A 27 -4.83 6.19 10.19
CA GLU A 27 -3.41 6.27 9.83
C GLU A 27 -2.84 4.89 9.50
N GLN A 28 -3.26 3.84 10.21
CA GLN A 28 -2.87 2.46 9.88
C GLN A 28 -3.39 2.05 8.50
N GLN A 29 -4.63 2.43 8.15
CA GLN A 29 -5.19 2.18 6.83
C GLN A 29 -4.38 2.91 5.74
N LYS A 30 -4.05 4.19 5.96
CA LYS A 30 -3.19 4.96 5.04
C LYS A 30 -1.81 4.33 4.88
N ALA A 31 -1.16 3.93 5.98
CA ALA A 31 0.15 3.29 5.94
C ALA A 31 0.13 1.99 5.13
N THR A 32 -0.93 1.19 5.27
CA THR A 32 -1.13 -0.05 4.51
C THR A 32 -1.29 0.24 3.01
N MET A 33 -2.06 1.28 2.65
CA MET A 33 -2.19 1.72 1.26
C MET A 33 -0.85 2.19 0.69
N GLN A 34 -0.09 2.99 1.44
CA GLN A 34 1.24 3.45 0.99
C GLN A 34 2.21 2.30 0.77
N GLN A 35 2.24 1.30 1.66
CA GLN A 35 3.04 0.09 1.47
C GLN A 35 2.65 -0.67 0.20
N THR A 36 1.34 -0.76 -0.07
CA THR A 36 0.83 -1.40 -1.29
C THR A 36 1.27 -0.63 -2.54
N VAL A 37 1.15 0.69 -2.54
CA VAL A 37 1.62 1.57 -3.63
C VAL A 37 3.12 1.38 -3.87
N HIS A 38 3.93 1.35 -2.82
CA HIS A 38 5.37 1.11 -2.93
C HIS A 38 5.68 -0.27 -3.52
N SER A 39 5.02 -1.32 -3.05
CA SER A 39 5.22 -2.68 -3.56
C SER A 39 4.82 -2.82 -5.03
N LEU A 40 3.68 -2.25 -5.41
CA LEU A 40 3.22 -2.24 -6.80
C LEU A 40 4.17 -1.45 -7.70
N SER A 41 4.62 -0.28 -7.23
CA SER A 41 5.59 0.55 -7.96
C SER A 41 6.87 -0.23 -8.23
N ASP A 42 7.45 -0.90 -7.22
CA ASP A 42 8.69 -1.68 -7.40
C ASP A 42 8.52 -2.83 -8.40
N VAL A 43 7.44 -3.61 -8.27
CA VAL A 43 7.18 -4.77 -9.14
C VAL A 43 6.88 -4.33 -10.57
N CYS A 44 6.00 -3.35 -10.75
CA CYS A 44 5.58 -2.91 -12.08
C CYS A 44 6.65 -2.09 -12.78
N TRP A 45 7.45 -1.32 -12.04
CA TRP A 45 8.62 -0.64 -12.59
C TRP A 45 9.58 -1.64 -13.25
N LYS A 46 9.99 -2.68 -12.50
CA LYS A 46 10.92 -3.71 -12.99
C LYS A 46 10.38 -4.49 -14.19
N LYS A 47 9.05 -4.64 -14.29
CA LYS A 47 8.40 -5.39 -15.39
C LYS A 47 8.18 -4.55 -16.64
N CYS A 48 7.85 -3.29 -16.48
CA CYS A 48 7.36 -2.45 -17.58
C CYS A 48 8.42 -1.48 -18.10
N ILE A 49 9.32 -1.00 -17.23
CA ILE A 49 10.33 0.00 -17.60
C ILE A 49 11.64 -0.72 -17.92
N THR A 50 11.69 -1.31 -19.10
CA THR A 50 12.81 -2.15 -19.56
C THR A 50 13.68 -1.46 -20.62
N GLY A 51 13.19 -0.35 -21.17
CA GLY A 51 13.87 0.44 -22.19
C GLY A 51 14.88 1.44 -21.60
N LYS A 52 15.48 2.24 -22.49
CA LYS A 52 16.28 3.39 -22.07
C LYS A 52 15.34 4.49 -21.58
N ILE A 53 15.61 5.01 -20.38
CA ILE A 53 14.90 6.18 -19.85
C ILE A 53 15.39 7.41 -20.60
N SER A 54 14.58 7.88 -21.55
CA SER A 54 14.85 9.04 -22.41
C SER A 54 14.26 10.34 -21.87
N SER A 55 13.23 10.25 -21.02
CA SER A 55 12.47 11.39 -20.53
C SER A 55 11.97 11.16 -19.10
N GLY A 56 11.42 12.21 -18.47
CA GLY A 56 10.76 12.12 -17.15
C GLY A 56 9.32 11.62 -17.19
N ARG A 57 8.82 11.22 -18.37
CA ARG A 57 7.50 10.63 -18.56
C ARG A 57 7.66 9.20 -19.05
N LEU A 58 6.68 8.37 -18.70
CA LEU A 58 6.59 7.02 -19.25
C LEU A 58 6.18 7.11 -20.71
N GLU A 59 6.78 6.28 -21.54
CA GLU A 59 6.34 6.13 -22.92
C GLU A 59 4.96 5.42 -22.95
N GLN A 60 4.15 5.66 -23.98
CA GLN A 60 2.81 5.04 -24.10
C GLN A 60 2.77 3.52 -23.84
N PRO A 61 3.71 2.68 -24.35
CA PRO A 61 3.72 1.25 -24.02
C PRO A 61 4.07 0.96 -22.55
N GLU A 62 4.89 1.79 -21.92
CA GLU A 62 5.26 1.67 -20.50
C GLU A 62 4.07 2.02 -19.59
N GLU A 63 3.33 3.08 -19.91
CA GLU A 63 2.09 3.46 -19.21
C GLU A 63 1.05 2.33 -19.29
N SER A 64 0.81 1.84 -20.51
CA SER A 64 -0.14 0.74 -20.76
C SER A 64 0.28 -0.53 -20.01
N CYS A 65 1.58 -0.85 -20.00
CA CYS A 65 2.09 -1.99 -19.25
C CYS A 65 1.90 -1.80 -17.74
N ALA A 66 2.24 -0.63 -17.20
CA ALA A 66 2.16 -0.35 -15.77
C ALA A 66 0.72 -0.44 -15.26
N GLN A 67 -0.25 0.09 -16.02
CA GLN A 67 -1.68 -0.03 -15.69
C GLN A 67 -2.10 -1.52 -15.62
N ASN A 68 -1.81 -2.28 -16.69
CA ASN A 68 -2.14 -3.71 -16.73
C ASN A 68 -1.43 -4.48 -15.60
N CYS A 69 -0.18 -4.14 -15.28
CA CYS A 69 0.57 -4.79 -14.20
C CYS A 69 -0.13 -4.63 -12.85
N VAL A 70 -0.62 -3.43 -12.52
CA VAL A 70 -1.35 -3.17 -11.27
C VAL A 70 -2.67 -3.94 -11.25
N GLU A 71 -3.46 -3.86 -12.32
CA GLU A 71 -4.75 -4.57 -12.44
C GLU A 71 -4.57 -6.08 -12.24
N ARG A 72 -3.59 -6.68 -12.94
CA ARG A 72 -3.32 -8.12 -12.83
C ARG A 72 -2.77 -8.53 -11.47
N TRP A 73 -2.00 -7.66 -10.80
CA TRP A 73 -1.55 -7.92 -9.44
C TRP A 73 -2.73 -7.98 -8.47
N MET A 74 -3.68 -7.03 -8.58
CA MET A 74 -4.88 -6.99 -7.75
C MET A 74 -5.76 -8.23 -7.97
N ASP A 75 -5.98 -8.62 -9.23
CA ASP A 75 -6.72 -9.84 -9.58
C ASP A 75 -6.06 -11.08 -8.98
N SER A 76 -4.74 -11.19 -9.11
CA SER A 76 -3.97 -12.33 -8.59
C SER A 76 -4.01 -12.38 -7.07
N ASN A 77 -3.88 -11.24 -6.40
CA ASN A 77 -3.95 -11.14 -4.95
C ASN A 77 -5.33 -11.59 -4.44
N LEU A 78 -6.41 -11.08 -5.04
CA LEU A 78 -7.77 -11.47 -4.68
C LEU A 78 -8.05 -12.95 -4.94
N ALA A 79 -7.54 -13.51 -6.04
CA ALA A 79 -7.68 -14.93 -6.34
C ALA A 79 -6.98 -15.81 -5.29
N ILE A 80 -5.77 -15.41 -4.85
CA ILE A 80 -5.03 -16.11 -3.79
C ILE A 80 -5.80 -16.03 -2.47
N LEU A 81 -6.28 -14.85 -2.08
CA LEU A 81 -7.05 -14.68 -0.84
C LEU A 81 -8.31 -15.55 -0.82
N LYS A 82 -9.10 -15.51 -1.90
CA LYS A 82 -10.29 -16.38 -2.05
C LYS A 82 -9.96 -17.86 -1.94
N HIS A 83 -8.83 -18.27 -2.52
CA HIS A 83 -8.40 -19.67 -2.43
C HIS A 83 -7.99 -20.05 -1.00
N LEU A 84 -7.27 -19.19 -0.30
CA LEU A 84 -6.90 -19.40 1.10
C LEU A 84 -8.12 -19.45 2.02
N GLU A 85 -9.13 -18.62 1.78
CA GLU A 85 -10.40 -18.65 2.51
C GLU A 85 -11.12 -19.99 2.30
N ALA A 86 -11.17 -20.49 1.06
CA ALA A 86 -11.77 -21.78 0.75
C ALA A 86 -11.06 -22.96 1.43
N LEU A 87 -9.74 -22.86 1.67
CA LEU A 87 -8.96 -23.87 2.39
C LEU A 87 -9.12 -23.81 3.92
N ARG A 88 -9.65 -22.70 4.47
CA ARG A 88 -9.92 -22.57 5.91
C ARG A 88 -11.27 -23.19 6.32
N GLY A 89 -12.12 -23.56 5.35
CA GLY A 89 -13.35 -24.33 5.52
C GLY A 89 -13.20 -25.78 5.07
#